data_AF-A0AAD6WJL4-F1
#
_entry.id   AF-A0AAD6WJL4-F1
#
_cell.length_a   1.000
_cell.length_b   1.000
_cell.length_c   1.000
_cell.angle_alpha   90.00
_cell.angle_beta   90.00
_cell.angle_gamma   90.00
#
_symmetry.space_group_name_H-M   'P 1'
#
loop_
_entity.id
_entity.type
_entity.pdbx_description
1 polymer ?
#
loop_
_entity_poly.entity_id
_entity_poly.type
_entity_poly.pdbx_seq_one_letter_code
_entity_poly.pdbx_strand_id
1 'polypeptide(L)'
;MALPLSSSSIIISSKKLSFNVSISQKPTQKHLFLSAHFAFRLNEARSQVTARPAVRACNSTTSTYAKDLACEHDFPPNLYMSTFGDGKKKLKSLIAMILIFIQISAPVPLSGWDFWYVSPAKAVLYSPDTKVPRTGELALRKAIPANINMKSIQTSLEDISYLLRIPQRKPYGTMEGNVKKALKIAQDEKDSILASIPADLKERGSTLYASLIDGKGGLQALLQCIKDQDPDRVSVGLASSLDTVAELELLQAPGLSFLLPQQYLKYPRLTGRGTVEFTIEKVDGSTFSPEAGGEPKKNAKIQVVLDGFSAPLTAGNFVKLVVDGAYNGAKLSFTDQAVLTDNGLDKNSGYSVPLEIMPSGQFEPLYRTTLSVQDGELPVLPLSVYGAVAMAHSEVSEDFSAPYQFFFYLYDKRNAGLGGLSFDEGQFSVFGYTTAGREILSQIKSGDIIQSAELVEGQDRLILPNEN
;
A
#
# COMPACT_ATOMS: atom_id res chain seq x y z
N MET A 1 2.16 -29.48 74.25
CA MET A 1 1.50 -30.68 73.66
C MET A 1 1.41 -30.42 72.16
N ALA A 2 2.43 -30.84 71.41
CA ALA A 2 2.47 -32.10 70.67
C ALA A 2 1.68 -32.03 69.35
N LEU A 3 2.43 -31.80 68.26
CA LEU A 3 2.17 -32.23 66.87
C LEU A 3 2.22 -33.81 66.82
N PRO A 4 2.10 -34.56 65.68
CA PRO A 4 2.22 -34.15 64.27
C PRO A 4 1.53 -35.04 63.17
N LEU A 5 1.85 -34.76 61.88
CA LEU A 5 1.85 -35.63 60.67
C LEU A 5 0.48 -36.07 60.08
N SER A 6 0.28 -36.19 58.76
CA SER A 6 1.20 -36.61 57.71
C SER A 6 0.83 -36.10 56.30
N SER A 7 1.88 -35.79 55.55
CA SER A 7 1.97 -35.55 54.12
C SER A 7 1.94 -36.84 53.29
N SER A 8 1.44 -36.78 52.04
CA SER A 8 1.94 -37.60 50.93
C SER A 8 1.64 -36.93 49.58
N SER A 9 2.72 -36.71 48.85
CA SER A 9 2.86 -36.14 47.51
C SER A 9 2.80 -37.24 46.44
N ILE A 10 2.08 -37.02 45.34
CA ILE A 10 2.33 -37.68 44.05
C ILE A 10 2.28 -36.63 42.93
N ILE A 11 3.41 -36.52 42.25
CA ILE A 11 3.73 -35.81 41.02
C ILE A 11 2.97 -36.48 39.86
N ILE A 12 2.40 -35.72 38.90
CA ILE A 12 2.41 -36.03 37.45
C ILE A 12 2.00 -34.78 36.63
N SER A 13 2.99 -34.29 35.89
CA SER A 13 2.96 -33.69 34.54
C SER A 13 2.01 -32.52 34.21
N SER A 14 2.59 -31.32 34.24
CA SER A 14 2.14 -30.15 33.51
C SER A 14 2.44 -30.31 32.01
N LYS A 15 1.40 -30.50 31.18
CA LYS A 15 1.52 -30.31 29.73
C LYS A 15 1.38 -28.83 29.38
N LYS A 16 2.50 -28.11 29.40
CA LYS A 16 2.68 -26.89 28.61
C LYS A 16 2.67 -27.31 27.13
N LEU A 17 1.66 -26.91 26.36
CA LEU A 17 1.75 -26.90 24.90
C LEU A 17 2.62 -25.70 24.51
N SER A 18 3.92 -25.93 24.38
CA SER A 18 4.83 -25.08 23.63
C SER A 18 4.77 -25.49 22.17
N PHE A 19 4.29 -24.60 21.28
CA PHE A 19 4.47 -24.79 19.84
C PHE A 19 5.88 -24.30 19.47
N ASN A 20 6.71 -25.25 19.01
CA ASN A 20 8.00 -25.00 18.39
C ASN A 20 7.76 -24.58 16.94
N VAL A 21 8.10 -23.33 16.60
CA VAL A 21 8.44 -22.95 15.23
C VAL A 21 9.77 -23.64 14.91
N SER A 22 9.71 -24.72 14.13
CA SER A 22 10.91 -25.42 13.68
C SER A 22 11.43 -24.76 12.41
N ILE A 23 12.38 -23.84 12.58
CA ILE A 23 13.25 -23.38 11.49
C ILE A 23 14.19 -24.55 11.17
N SER A 24 13.81 -25.36 10.18
CA SER A 24 14.71 -26.35 9.60
C SER A 24 15.66 -25.67 8.62
N GLN A 25 16.76 -25.11 9.12
CA GLN A 25 17.94 -24.86 8.28
C GLN A 25 18.58 -26.20 7.94
N LYS A 26 18.41 -26.65 6.68
CA LYS A 26 19.28 -27.68 6.10
C LYS A 26 20.20 -27.05 5.04
N PRO A 27 21.49 -27.42 5.03
CA PRO A 27 22.45 -26.89 4.08
C PRO A 27 22.45 -27.74 2.81
N THR A 28 22.08 -27.16 1.66
CA THR A 28 22.26 -27.83 0.37
C THR A 28 23.51 -27.32 -0.33
N GLN A 29 24.57 -28.10 -0.11
CA GLN A 29 25.51 -28.65 -1.08
C GLN A 29 25.57 -28.04 -2.49
N LYS A 30 26.81 -27.69 -2.84
CA LYS A 30 27.32 -27.22 -4.14
C LYS A 30 26.91 -28.14 -5.30
N HIS A 31 26.43 -27.54 -6.39
CA HIS A 31 26.67 -28.05 -7.73
C HIS A 31 27.28 -26.94 -8.60
N LEU A 32 28.46 -27.25 -9.13
CA LEU A 32 29.21 -26.47 -10.11
C LEU A 32 28.49 -26.51 -11.46
N PHE A 33 28.32 -25.35 -12.10
CA PHE A 33 28.47 -25.21 -13.55
C PHE A 33 29.11 -23.85 -13.88
N LEU A 34 30.15 -23.91 -14.70
CA LEU A 34 30.98 -22.79 -15.13
C LEU A 34 30.21 -21.81 -16.03
N SER A 35 30.44 -20.51 -15.84
CA SER A 35 30.68 -19.59 -16.95
C SER A 35 31.51 -18.39 -16.49
N ALA A 36 32.34 -17.90 -17.41
CA ALA A 36 33.56 -17.13 -17.24
C ALA A 36 33.45 -15.79 -16.49
N HIS A 37 34.53 -15.50 -15.76
CA HIS A 37 34.87 -14.21 -15.16
C HIS A 37 34.97 -13.07 -16.18
N PHE A 38 34.47 -11.88 -15.81
CA PHE A 38 35.26 -10.65 -15.81
C PHE A 38 34.71 -9.72 -14.72
N ALA A 39 35.54 -9.42 -13.72
CA ALA A 39 35.23 -8.52 -12.62
C ALA A 39 36.00 -7.21 -12.80
N PHE A 40 35.33 -6.09 -12.55
CA PHE A 40 35.97 -4.88 -12.02
C PHE A 40 35.15 -4.43 -10.81
N ARG A 41 35.75 -4.57 -9.62
CA ARG A 41 35.30 -3.93 -8.38
C ARG A 41 36.05 -2.62 -8.22
N LEU A 42 35.33 -1.57 -7.86
CA LEU A 42 35.88 -0.44 -7.11
C LEU A 42 35.13 -0.38 -5.77
N ASN A 43 35.90 -0.53 -4.68
CA ASN A 43 35.48 -0.26 -3.31
C ASN A 43 35.41 1.25 -3.12
N GLU A 44 34.37 1.76 -2.44
CA GLU A 44 34.47 3.05 -1.77
C GLU A 44 33.90 2.94 -0.36
N ALA A 45 34.70 3.43 0.58
CA ALA A 45 34.54 3.25 2.01
C ALA A 45 33.84 4.47 2.64
N ARG A 46 33.00 4.12 3.61
CA ARG A 46 32.32 4.90 4.65
C ARG A 46 33.12 6.07 5.23
N SER A 47 32.46 7.22 5.43
CA SER A 47 32.94 8.29 6.33
C SER A 47 31.79 8.85 7.17
N GLN A 48 32.07 9.06 8.46
CA GLN A 48 31.21 9.77 9.40
C GLN A 48 32.09 10.63 10.33
N VAL A 49 31.61 11.87 10.57
CA VAL A 49 31.67 12.65 11.83
C VAL A 49 32.82 13.66 12.07
N THR A 50 32.44 14.94 11.86
CA THR A 50 32.63 16.22 12.64
C THR A 50 34.01 16.74 13.08
N ALA A 51 34.31 18.00 12.73
CA ALA A 51 34.22 19.22 13.57
C ALA A 51 35.22 20.34 13.14
N ARG A 52 34.79 21.61 13.24
CA ARG A 52 35.51 22.89 13.03
C ARG A 52 36.63 23.12 14.09
N PRO A 53 37.57 24.12 14.03
CA PRO A 53 37.45 25.45 13.39
C PRO A 53 38.70 26.13 12.76
N ALA A 54 38.39 27.19 11.99
CA ALA A 54 39.05 28.50 11.76
C ALA A 54 40.56 28.77 11.96
N VAL A 55 41.09 29.60 11.03
CA VAL A 55 41.91 30.83 11.22
C VAL A 55 43.17 30.92 10.32
N ARG A 56 43.12 31.95 9.44
CA ARG A 56 44.16 32.86 8.89
C ARG A 56 45.47 32.39 8.21
N ALA A 57 45.69 33.10 7.09
CA ALA A 57 46.87 33.88 6.69
C ALA A 57 47.92 33.23 5.77
N CYS A 58 47.83 33.67 4.50
CA CYS A 58 48.82 34.38 3.68
C CYS A 58 50.30 33.95 3.59
N ASN A 59 50.80 34.16 2.37
CA ASN A 59 52.18 34.39 1.91
C ASN A 59 52.99 33.12 1.62
N SER A 60 53.33 32.77 0.38
CA SER A 60 54.12 33.42 -0.70
C SER A 60 55.56 32.90 -0.76
N THR A 61 56.11 32.94 -1.98
CA THR A 61 57.55 32.99 -2.35
C THR A 61 58.36 31.68 -2.25
N THR A 62 58.73 31.12 -3.42
CA THR A 62 60.10 31.08 -4.04
C THR A 62 60.94 29.89 -3.54
N SER A 63 61.85 29.25 -4.27
CA SER A 63 62.30 29.16 -5.67
C SER A 63 63.34 28.03 -5.73
N THR A 64 63.82 27.70 -6.94
CA THR A 64 65.16 27.14 -7.28
C THR A 64 65.47 25.67 -6.92
N TYR A 65 65.54 24.72 -7.87
CA TYR A 65 66.68 24.33 -8.75
C TYR A 65 67.94 23.90 -7.95
N ALA A 66 68.62 22.76 -8.13
CA ALA A 66 68.74 21.84 -9.26
C ALA A 66 69.45 20.50 -8.89
N LYS A 67 69.32 19.51 -9.80
CA LYS A 67 70.27 18.43 -10.23
C LYS A 67 70.60 17.22 -9.32
N ASP A 68 70.25 16.02 -9.79
CA ASP A 68 71.14 15.05 -10.49
C ASP A 68 70.30 13.87 -11.07
N LEU A 69 70.28 13.69 -12.42
CA LEU A 69 70.89 12.59 -13.21
C LEU A 69 70.68 11.16 -12.66
N ALA A 70 70.28 10.12 -13.40
CA ALA A 70 69.65 9.90 -14.71
C ALA A 70 69.36 8.38 -14.76
N CYS A 71 68.20 7.95 -15.27
CA CYS A 71 68.05 6.61 -15.86
C CYS A 71 66.89 6.67 -16.87
N GLU A 72 67.14 6.12 -18.05
CA GLU A 72 66.36 6.26 -19.28
C GLU A 72 64.88 5.87 -19.16
N HIS A 73 63.99 6.70 -19.71
CA HIS A 73 62.80 6.28 -20.46
C HIS A 73 62.21 7.50 -21.21
N ASP A 74 62.28 7.44 -22.53
CA ASP A 74 61.86 8.46 -23.49
C ASP A 74 61.16 7.66 -24.62
N PHE A 75 59.93 7.90 -25.09
CA PHE A 75 59.23 9.15 -25.42
C PHE A 75 57.70 8.85 -25.71
N PRO A 76 56.84 9.86 -25.98
CA PRO A 76 55.61 10.11 -25.23
C PRO A 76 54.29 9.90 -26.02
N PRO A 77 53.12 10.09 -25.36
CA PRO A 77 51.82 10.21 -26.02
C PRO A 77 51.46 11.68 -26.34
N ASN A 78 50.87 11.90 -27.52
CA ASN A 78 49.65 12.68 -27.76
C ASN A 78 49.61 13.23 -29.18
N LEU A 79 48.59 12.83 -29.94
CA LEU A 79 47.90 13.72 -30.87
C LEU A 79 46.42 13.35 -30.90
N TYR A 80 45.63 14.31 -30.43
CA TYR A 80 44.22 14.58 -30.67
C TYR A 80 43.58 13.90 -31.91
N MET A 81 42.40 13.31 -31.74
CA MET A 81 41.26 13.64 -32.61
C MET A 81 39.91 13.34 -31.96
N SER A 82 39.13 14.41 -31.79
CA SER A 82 37.72 14.46 -31.45
C SER A 82 36.85 14.16 -32.68
N THR A 83 35.83 13.30 -32.57
CA THR A 83 34.54 13.40 -33.30
C THR A 83 33.57 12.31 -32.84
N PHE A 84 32.65 12.62 -31.90
CA PHE A 84 31.53 11.71 -31.56
C PHE A 84 30.19 12.45 -31.36
N GLY A 85 30.09 13.71 -31.80
CA GLY A 85 28.92 14.58 -31.56
C GLY A 85 27.83 14.57 -32.63
N ASP A 86 28.13 14.10 -33.86
CA ASP A 86 27.30 14.41 -35.03
C ASP A 86 26.33 13.27 -35.45
N GLY A 87 26.55 12.04 -34.95
CA GLY A 87 25.70 10.88 -35.28
C GLY A 87 24.32 10.89 -34.62
N LYS A 88 24.21 11.43 -33.40
CA LYS A 88 22.94 11.44 -32.64
C LYS A 88 21.89 12.37 -33.25
N LYS A 89 22.30 13.45 -33.92
CA LYS A 89 21.37 14.40 -34.57
C LYS A 89 20.81 13.83 -35.87
N LYS A 90 21.63 13.12 -36.65
CA LYS A 90 21.19 12.45 -37.88
C LYS A 90 20.22 11.29 -37.59
N LEU A 91 20.45 10.52 -36.53
CA LEU A 91 19.55 9.44 -36.12
C LEU A 91 18.17 9.97 -35.68
N LYS A 92 18.13 11.06 -34.89
CA LYS A 92 16.86 11.71 -34.49
C LYS A 92 16.07 12.23 -35.69
N SER A 93 16.75 12.83 -36.65
CA SER A 93 16.13 13.32 -37.89
C SER A 93 15.55 12.19 -38.73
N LEU A 94 16.24 11.05 -38.81
CA LEU A 94 15.79 9.89 -39.57
C LEU A 94 14.56 9.23 -38.93
N ILE A 95 14.51 9.14 -37.59
CA ILE A 95 13.34 8.64 -36.86
C ILE A 95 12.13 9.57 -37.06
N ALA A 96 12.34 10.89 -37.03
CA ALA A 96 11.27 11.86 -37.26
C ALA A 96 10.70 11.74 -38.69
N MET A 97 11.55 11.55 -39.70
CA MET A 97 11.11 11.36 -41.09
C MET A 97 10.33 10.05 -41.27
N ILE A 98 10.72 8.97 -40.60
CA ILE A 98 9.97 7.70 -40.62
C ILE A 98 8.58 7.88 -39.99
N LEU A 99 8.49 8.58 -38.86
CA LEU A 99 7.22 8.84 -38.18
C LEU A 99 6.26 9.70 -39.04
N ILE A 100 6.79 10.70 -39.74
CA ILE A 100 6.01 11.54 -40.68
C ILE A 100 5.53 10.70 -41.87
N PHE A 101 6.38 9.84 -42.43
CA PHE A 101 5.99 8.95 -43.53
C PHE A 101 4.91 7.94 -43.14
N ILE A 102 4.94 7.44 -41.90
CA ILE A 102 3.90 6.55 -41.36
C ILE A 102 2.57 7.32 -41.21
N GLN A 103 2.58 8.55 -40.71
CA GLN A 103 1.37 9.38 -40.60
C GLN A 103 0.71 9.72 -41.95
N ILE A 104 1.50 9.85 -43.01
CA ILE A 104 0.99 10.18 -44.36
C ILE A 104 0.44 8.93 -45.07
N SER A 105 1.07 7.77 -44.87
CA SER A 105 0.72 6.53 -45.58
C SER A 105 -0.47 5.78 -44.96
N ALA A 106 -0.65 5.91 -43.65
CA ALA A 106 -1.87 5.53 -42.96
C ALA A 106 -2.16 6.60 -41.90
N PRO A 107 -3.19 7.45 -42.06
CA PRO A 107 -3.67 8.26 -40.96
C PRO A 107 -4.30 7.30 -39.95
N VAL A 108 -3.47 6.66 -39.14
CA VAL A 108 -3.92 6.05 -37.89
C VAL A 108 -4.55 7.22 -37.12
N PRO A 109 -5.82 7.15 -36.72
CA PRO A 109 -6.42 8.18 -35.91
C PRO A 109 -5.64 8.20 -34.59
N LEU A 110 -4.64 9.08 -34.52
CA LEU A 110 -3.88 9.35 -33.30
C LEU A 110 -4.72 10.22 -32.33
N SER A 111 -6.03 10.33 -32.57
CA SER A 111 -7.03 10.81 -31.61
C SER A 111 -7.47 9.64 -30.73
N GLY A 112 -6.72 9.38 -29.67
CA GLY A 112 -6.99 8.26 -28.76
C GLY A 112 -5.75 7.68 -28.08
N TRP A 113 -4.55 8.17 -28.42
CA TRP A 113 -3.29 7.86 -27.73
C TRP A 113 -2.90 8.95 -26.72
N ASP A 114 -3.88 9.58 -26.08
CA ASP A 114 -3.64 10.09 -24.75
C ASP A 114 -3.53 8.83 -23.89
N PHE A 115 -2.30 8.33 -23.71
CA PHE A 115 -2.02 7.47 -22.57
C PHE A 115 -2.51 8.26 -21.36
N TRP A 116 -3.69 7.91 -20.85
CA TRP A 116 -4.17 8.40 -19.59
C TRP A 116 -3.06 8.09 -18.61
N TYR A 117 -2.32 9.13 -18.19
CA TYR A 117 -1.21 8.97 -17.28
C TYR A 117 -1.79 8.62 -15.92
N VAL A 118 -2.17 7.35 -15.75
CA VAL A 118 -2.60 6.78 -14.49
C VAL A 118 -1.35 6.66 -13.64
N SER A 119 -1.34 7.32 -12.50
CA SER A 119 -0.22 7.19 -11.57
C SER A 119 -0.28 5.79 -10.94
N PRO A 120 0.84 5.05 -10.86
CA PRO A 120 0.85 3.79 -10.15
C PRO A 120 0.43 4.01 -8.70
N ALA A 121 -0.42 3.12 -8.19
CA ALA A 121 -0.91 3.19 -6.82
C ALA A 121 0.26 3.15 -5.82
N LYS A 122 0.22 4.00 -4.79
CA LYS A 122 1.26 4.06 -3.76
C LYS A 122 0.66 4.36 -2.40
N ALA A 123 0.30 3.30 -1.67
CA ALA A 123 -0.33 3.38 -0.37
C ALA A 123 0.57 2.99 0.82
N VAL A 124 1.87 2.82 0.61
CA VAL A 124 2.83 2.52 1.69
C VAL A 124 2.85 3.63 2.75
N LEU A 125 2.68 3.25 4.03
CA LEU A 125 2.69 4.16 5.18
C LEU A 125 3.87 3.87 6.14
N TYR A 126 5.08 4.32 5.78
CA TYR A 126 6.31 4.10 6.53
C TYR A 126 6.77 5.35 7.33
N SER A 127 7.45 5.13 8.46
CA SER A 127 8.14 6.15 9.25
C SER A 127 9.53 6.41 8.64
N PRO A 128 10.10 7.62 8.68
CA PRO A 128 9.78 8.73 9.58
C PRO A 128 8.70 9.67 9.08
N ASP A 129 7.96 9.32 8.01
CA ASP A 129 6.86 10.16 7.55
C ASP A 129 5.69 10.11 8.55
N THR A 130 5.76 10.97 9.56
CA THR A 130 4.71 11.17 10.57
C THR A 130 3.61 12.11 10.07
N LYS A 131 3.72 12.63 8.84
CA LYS A 131 2.75 13.58 8.30
C LYS A 131 1.39 12.93 8.14
N VAL A 132 1.37 11.67 7.72
CA VAL A 132 0.13 11.00 7.34
C VAL A 132 -0.34 10.03 8.44
N PRO A 133 -1.65 10.00 8.79
CA PRO A 133 -2.19 8.96 9.67
C PRO A 133 -1.88 7.55 9.18
N ARG A 134 -1.79 6.57 10.08
CA ARG A 134 -1.84 5.15 9.71
C ARG A 134 -3.27 4.63 9.84
N THR A 135 -4.08 4.81 8.81
CA THR A 135 -5.46 4.32 8.81
C THR A 135 -5.82 3.63 7.50
N GLY A 136 -6.81 2.73 7.57
CA GLY A 136 -7.26 1.95 6.42
C GLY A 136 -7.85 2.83 5.31
N GLU A 137 -8.59 3.87 5.68
CA GLU A 137 -9.22 4.81 4.73
C GLU A 137 -8.16 5.54 3.92
N LEU A 138 -7.07 5.95 4.56
CA LEU A 138 -5.95 6.58 3.87
C LEU A 138 -5.23 5.60 2.94
N ALA A 139 -4.93 4.39 3.43
CA ALA A 139 -4.29 3.36 2.61
C ALA A 139 -5.14 3.06 1.37
N LEU A 140 -6.46 2.92 1.55
CA LEU A 140 -7.40 2.78 0.43
C LEU A 140 -7.32 4.00 -0.50
N ARG A 141 -7.47 5.24 -0.03
CA ARG A 141 -7.41 6.42 -0.92
C ARG A 141 -6.13 6.47 -1.76
N LYS A 142 -4.97 6.20 -1.14
CA LYS A 142 -3.68 6.18 -1.84
C LYS A 142 -3.50 4.97 -2.79
N ALA A 143 -4.26 3.89 -2.59
CA ALA A 143 -4.22 2.70 -3.44
C ALA A 143 -5.02 2.86 -4.74
N ILE A 144 -5.87 3.89 -4.88
CA ILE A 144 -6.65 4.09 -6.10
C ILE A 144 -5.71 4.47 -7.26
N PRO A 145 -5.71 3.73 -8.40
CA PRO A 145 -4.98 4.12 -9.60
C PRO A 145 -5.74 5.26 -10.30
N ALA A 146 -5.33 6.50 -10.08
CA ALA A 146 -6.05 7.68 -10.57
C ALA A 146 -5.16 8.65 -11.37
N ASN A 147 -5.80 9.67 -11.93
CA ASN A 147 -5.14 10.75 -12.66
C ASN A 147 -4.12 11.50 -11.76
N ILE A 148 -2.96 11.86 -12.33
CA ILE A 148 -1.88 12.59 -11.63
C ILE A 148 -2.37 13.90 -11.00
N ASN A 149 -3.27 14.62 -11.66
CA ASN A 149 -3.84 15.88 -11.16
C ASN A 149 -4.69 15.63 -9.92
N MET A 150 -5.50 14.56 -9.91
CA MET A 150 -6.27 14.14 -8.73
C MET A 150 -5.36 13.75 -7.57
N LYS A 151 -4.30 12.97 -7.82
CA LYS A 151 -3.30 12.63 -6.81
C LYS A 151 -2.56 13.85 -6.26
N SER A 152 -2.36 14.88 -7.08
CA SER A 152 -1.78 16.15 -6.64
C SER A 152 -2.73 16.94 -5.73
N ILE A 153 -4.03 16.95 -6.05
CA ILE A 153 -5.08 17.51 -5.18
C ILE A 153 -5.11 16.76 -3.85
N GLN A 154 -5.20 15.42 -3.89
CA GLN A 154 -5.20 14.55 -2.71
C GLN A 154 -3.99 14.85 -1.81
N THR A 155 -2.77 14.86 -2.36
CA THR A 155 -1.53 15.11 -1.60
C THR A 155 -1.56 16.48 -0.92
N SER A 156 -2.02 17.51 -1.65
CA SER A 156 -2.10 18.87 -1.11
C SER A 156 -3.10 18.99 0.05
N LEU A 157 -4.21 18.24 0.01
CA LEU A 157 -5.19 18.20 1.08
C LEU A 157 -4.71 17.36 2.28
N GLU A 158 -4.07 16.21 2.04
CA GLU A 158 -3.53 15.35 3.10
C GLU A 158 -2.48 16.06 3.97
N ASP A 159 -1.69 16.98 3.38
CA ASP A 159 -0.77 17.83 4.13
C ASP A 159 -1.48 18.65 5.22
N ILE A 160 -2.75 19.04 5.02
CA ILE A 160 -3.53 19.78 6.02
C ILE A 160 -3.77 18.93 7.27
N SER A 161 -3.95 17.61 7.13
CA SER A 161 -4.13 16.68 8.25
C SER A 161 -2.92 16.73 9.20
N TYR A 162 -1.70 16.81 8.66
CA TYR A 162 -0.50 17.01 9.46
C TYR A 162 -0.49 18.36 10.16
N LEU A 163 -0.81 19.44 9.44
CA LEU A 163 -0.81 20.79 9.99
C LEU A 163 -1.83 20.94 11.14
N LEU A 164 -2.95 20.23 11.08
CA LEU A 164 -3.95 20.18 12.14
C LEU A 164 -3.44 19.47 13.40
N ARG A 165 -2.42 18.63 13.33
CA ARG A 165 -1.85 17.95 14.51
C ARG A 165 -0.90 18.81 15.33
N ILE A 166 -0.42 19.93 14.77
CA ILE A 166 0.53 20.81 15.46
C ILE A 166 -0.16 21.44 16.68
N PRO A 167 0.32 21.23 17.92
CA PRO A 167 -0.41 21.59 19.14
C PRO A 167 -0.38 23.08 19.49
N GLN A 168 0.60 23.84 18.98
CA GLN A 168 0.81 25.24 19.36
C GLN A 168 -0.11 26.20 18.57
N ARG A 169 0.41 26.84 17.53
CA ARG A 169 -0.35 27.71 16.65
C ARG A 169 -0.61 26.97 15.34
N LYS A 170 -1.88 26.81 14.99
CA LYS A 170 -2.26 26.20 13.71
C LYS A 170 -1.79 27.10 12.57
N PRO A 171 -1.05 26.57 11.58
CA PRO A 171 -0.56 27.36 10.45
C PRO A 171 -1.65 27.54 9.39
N TYR A 172 -2.72 28.26 9.71
CA TYR A 172 -3.88 28.47 8.82
C TYR A 172 -3.49 29.03 7.45
N GLY A 173 -2.50 29.93 7.38
CA GLY A 173 -2.01 30.47 6.09
C GLY A 173 -1.38 29.40 5.18
N THR A 174 -0.74 28.37 5.76
CA THR A 174 -0.21 27.23 4.98
C THR A 174 -1.35 26.32 4.53
N MET A 175 -2.33 26.06 5.41
CA MET A 175 -3.53 25.29 5.07
C MET A 175 -4.30 25.96 3.92
N GLU A 176 -4.49 27.28 3.98
CA GLU A 176 -5.10 28.07 2.92
C GLU A 176 -4.34 27.96 1.60
N GLY A 177 -3.00 28.03 1.64
CA GLY A 177 -2.17 27.84 0.45
C GLY A 177 -2.37 26.46 -0.20
N ASN A 178 -2.46 25.41 0.62
CA ASN A 178 -2.73 24.05 0.15
C ASN A 178 -4.11 23.92 -0.52
N VAL A 179 -5.16 24.48 0.09
CA VAL A 179 -6.51 24.44 -0.51
C VAL A 179 -6.56 25.27 -1.80
N LYS A 180 -5.92 26.44 -1.84
CA LYS A 180 -5.83 27.24 -3.07
C LYS A 180 -5.08 26.52 -4.19
N LYS A 181 -4.01 25.80 -3.86
CA LYS A 181 -3.28 24.97 -4.82
C LYS A 181 -4.18 23.87 -5.38
N ALA A 182 -4.88 23.13 -4.52
CA ALA A 182 -5.85 22.12 -4.93
C ALA A 182 -6.95 22.70 -5.82
N LEU A 183 -7.53 23.84 -5.42
CA LEU A 183 -8.58 24.52 -6.18
C LEU A 183 -8.09 24.97 -7.55
N LYS A 184 -6.88 25.52 -7.62
CA LYS A 184 -6.24 25.93 -8.88
C LYS A 184 -6.05 24.74 -9.81
N ILE A 185 -5.48 23.63 -9.32
CA ILE A 185 -5.31 22.41 -10.13
C ILE A 185 -6.67 21.91 -10.63
N ALA A 186 -7.68 21.87 -9.75
CA ALA A 186 -9.01 21.40 -10.14
C ALA A 186 -9.61 22.26 -11.26
N GLN A 187 -9.46 23.59 -11.19
CA GLN A 187 -9.96 24.53 -12.19
C GLN A 187 -9.18 24.49 -13.50
N ASP A 188 -7.84 24.55 -13.43
CA ASP A 188 -6.96 24.60 -14.60
C ASP A 188 -6.99 23.27 -15.38
N GLU A 189 -7.09 22.14 -14.68
CA GLU A 189 -7.01 20.79 -15.26
C GLU A 189 -8.38 20.09 -15.34
N LYS A 190 -9.47 20.84 -15.32
CA LYS A 190 -10.85 20.30 -15.35
C LYS A 190 -11.06 19.30 -16.48
N ASP A 191 -10.64 19.66 -17.69
CA ASP A 191 -10.86 18.83 -18.87
C ASP A 191 -10.06 17.52 -18.79
N SER A 192 -8.83 17.58 -18.27
CA SER A 192 -7.99 16.39 -18.02
C SER A 192 -8.63 15.44 -16.99
N ILE A 193 -9.15 16.00 -15.90
CA ILE A 193 -9.82 15.23 -14.83
C ILE A 193 -11.07 14.52 -15.38
N LEU A 194 -11.93 15.25 -16.11
CA LEU A 194 -13.18 14.70 -16.65
C LEU A 194 -12.96 13.79 -17.86
N ALA A 195 -11.89 13.99 -18.63
CA ALA A 195 -11.54 13.12 -19.76
C ALA A 195 -11.15 11.71 -19.31
N SER A 196 -10.56 11.57 -18.12
CA SER A 196 -10.21 10.26 -17.54
C SER A 196 -11.39 9.47 -16.99
N ILE A 197 -12.60 10.02 -17.01
CA ILE A 197 -13.82 9.33 -16.56
C ILE A 197 -14.51 8.68 -17.77
N PRO A 198 -14.90 7.38 -17.67
CA PRO A 198 -15.67 6.68 -18.69
C PRO A 198 -16.96 7.42 -19.09
N ALA A 199 -17.35 7.32 -20.36
CA ALA A 199 -18.45 8.10 -20.93
C ALA A 199 -19.79 7.90 -20.22
N ASP A 200 -20.05 6.68 -19.76
CA ASP A 200 -21.21 6.26 -18.96
C ASP A 200 -21.25 6.89 -17.56
N LEU A 201 -20.08 7.24 -16.99
CA LEU A 201 -19.96 7.83 -15.65
C LEU A 201 -19.73 9.34 -15.67
N LYS A 202 -19.63 9.97 -16.85
CA LYS A 202 -19.30 11.40 -16.98
C LYS A 202 -20.29 12.35 -16.31
N GLU A 203 -21.58 12.05 -16.34
CA GLU A 203 -22.60 12.88 -15.69
C GLU A 203 -22.44 12.87 -14.16
N ARG A 204 -22.30 11.67 -13.59
CA ARG A 204 -22.01 11.50 -12.16
C ARG A 204 -20.68 12.16 -11.78
N GLY A 205 -19.65 11.97 -12.60
CA GLY A 205 -18.34 12.60 -12.41
C GLY A 205 -18.40 14.13 -12.43
N SER A 206 -19.17 14.71 -13.34
CA SER A 206 -19.38 16.16 -13.43
C SER A 206 -20.12 16.72 -12.21
N THR A 207 -21.09 15.96 -11.69
CA THR A 207 -21.82 16.31 -10.47
C THR A 207 -20.91 16.28 -9.24
N LEU A 208 -20.11 15.22 -9.09
CA LEU A 208 -19.13 15.11 -8.01
C LEU A 208 -18.05 16.18 -8.11
N TYR A 209 -17.58 16.49 -9.32
CA TYR A 209 -16.64 17.58 -9.55
C TYR A 209 -17.23 18.93 -9.11
N ALA A 210 -18.49 19.23 -9.44
CA ALA A 210 -19.15 20.44 -8.97
C ALA A 210 -19.26 20.48 -7.43
N SER A 211 -19.57 19.33 -6.81
CA SER A 211 -19.58 19.19 -5.34
C SER A 211 -18.19 19.40 -4.73
N LEU A 212 -17.12 18.94 -5.39
CA LEU A 212 -15.74 19.15 -4.95
C LEU A 212 -15.36 20.63 -4.95
N ILE A 213 -15.84 21.42 -5.92
CA ILE A 213 -15.51 22.85 -6.00
C ILE A 213 -16.39 23.67 -5.04
N ASP A 214 -17.72 23.57 -5.20
CA ASP A 214 -18.71 24.49 -4.62
C ASP A 214 -19.63 23.83 -3.56
N GLY A 215 -19.48 22.53 -3.33
CA GLY A 215 -20.33 21.79 -2.38
C GLY A 215 -20.08 22.16 -0.91
N LYS A 216 -20.99 21.75 -0.03
CA LYS A 216 -20.87 21.98 1.43
C LYS A 216 -19.60 21.36 2.04
N GLY A 217 -19.11 20.28 1.44
CA GLY A 217 -17.83 19.64 1.76
C GLY A 217 -16.73 19.91 0.73
N GLY A 218 -16.94 20.88 -0.17
CA GLY A 218 -16.02 21.24 -1.24
C GLY A 218 -14.86 22.12 -0.79
N LEU A 219 -13.94 22.37 -1.72
CA LEU A 219 -12.71 23.13 -1.52
C LEU A 219 -12.98 24.58 -1.10
N GLN A 220 -14.03 25.22 -1.64
CA GLN A 220 -14.40 26.57 -1.24
C GLN A 220 -14.94 26.64 0.19
N ALA A 221 -15.77 25.68 0.59
CA ALA A 221 -16.29 25.58 1.95
C ALA A 221 -15.15 25.32 2.95
N LEU A 222 -14.22 24.42 2.61
CA LEU A 222 -13.02 24.16 3.40
C LEU A 222 -12.15 25.42 3.54
N LEU A 223 -11.97 26.18 2.46
CA LEU A 223 -11.24 27.45 2.49
C LEU A 223 -11.90 28.45 3.44
N GLN A 224 -13.23 28.49 3.50
CA GLN A 224 -13.95 29.35 4.45
C GLN A 224 -13.75 28.88 5.89
N CYS A 225 -13.83 27.57 6.18
CA CYS A 225 -13.53 27.03 7.52
C CYS A 225 -12.12 27.41 8.00
N ILE A 226 -11.12 27.41 7.09
CA ILE A 226 -9.74 27.82 7.41
C ILE A 226 -9.66 29.31 7.74
N LYS A 227 -10.39 30.16 7.01
CA LYS A 227 -10.46 31.61 7.28
C LYS A 227 -11.13 31.92 8.61
N ASP A 228 -12.13 31.15 8.98
CA ASP A 228 -12.82 31.23 10.28
C ASP A 228 -11.91 30.76 11.45
N GLN A 229 -10.76 30.15 11.15
CA GLN A 229 -9.76 29.65 12.12
C GLN A 229 -10.30 28.60 13.11
N ASP A 230 -11.34 27.86 12.72
CA ASP A 230 -11.93 26.80 13.54
C ASP A 230 -11.31 25.43 13.21
N PRO A 231 -10.48 24.85 14.09
CA PRO A 231 -9.77 23.60 13.79
C PRO A 231 -10.71 22.40 13.64
N ASP A 232 -11.84 22.37 14.35
CA ASP A 232 -12.77 21.25 14.33
C ASP A 232 -13.57 21.25 13.02
N ARG A 233 -14.05 22.43 12.61
CA ARG A 233 -14.71 22.60 11.31
C ARG A 233 -13.77 22.33 10.14
N VAL A 234 -12.50 22.71 10.25
CA VAL A 234 -11.48 22.39 9.23
C VAL A 234 -11.25 20.88 9.15
N SER A 235 -11.19 20.18 10.28
CA SER A 235 -11.03 18.72 10.31
C SER A 235 -12.19 18.00 9.60
N VAL A 236 -13.44 18.37 9.93
CA VAL A 236 -14.63 17.78 9.31
C VAL A 236 -14.71 18.12 7.81
N GLY A 237 -14.46 19.38 7.45
CA GLY A 237 -14.45 19.81 6.05
C GLY A 237 -13.39 19.11 5.22
N LEU A 238 -12.18 18.92 5.78
CA LEU A 238 -11.09 18.22 5.13
C LEU A 238 -11.43 16.76 4.85
N ALA A 239 -12.01 16.06 5.83
CA ALA A 239 -12.45 14.68 5.65
C ALA A 239 -13.45 14.58 4.50
N SER A 240 -14.48 15.42 4.50
CA SER A 240 -15.51 15.43 3.44
C SER A 240 -14.95 15.76 2.05
N SER A 241 -14.01 16.70 1.94
CA SER A 241 -13.32 17.00 0.68
C SER A 241 -12.49 15.81 0.19
N LEU A 242 -11.73 15.16 1.08
CA LEU A 242 -10.93 13.97 0.73
C LEU A 242 -11.80 12.77 0.33
N ASP A 243 -12.98 12.62 0.92
CA ASP A 243 -13.92 11.57 0.54
C ASP A 243 -14.51 11.83 -0.86
N THR A 244 -14.87 13.09 -1.15
CA THR A 244 -15.31 13.49 -2.51
C THR A 244 -14.20 13.28 -3.55
N VAL A 245 -12.95 13.59 -3.19
CA VAL A 245 -11.77 13.31 -4.04
C VAL A 245 -11.65 11.81 -4.30
N ALA A 246 -11.75 10.98 -3.26
CA ALA A 246 -11.66 9.53 -3.39
C ALA A 246 -12.78 8.95 -4.28
N GLU A 247 -14.01 9.44 -4.15
CA GLU A 247 -15.12 9.03 -5.01
C GLU A 247 -14.86 9.39 -6.48
N LEU A 248 -14.34 10.58 -6.75
CA LEU A 248 -14.00 11.00 -8.11
C LEU A 248 -12.85 10.16 -8.70
N GLU A 249 -11.85 9.84 -7.89
CA GLU A 249 -10.75 8.93 -8.27
C GLU A 249 -11.25 7.51 -8.57
N LEU A 250 -12.23 7.00 -7.82
CA LEU A 250 -12.84 5.70 -8.09
C LEU A 250 -13.59 5.69 -9.44
N LEU A 251 -14.23 6.81 -9.83
CA LEU A 251 -14.85 6.91 -11.16
C LEU A 251 -13.82 6.93 -12.30
N GLN A 252 -12.60 7.39 -12.05
CA GLN A 252 -11.49 7.33 -13.02
C GLN A 252 -10.90 5.92 -13.15
N ALA A 253 -11.19 5.02 -12.20
CA ALA A 253 -10.70 3.65 -12.13
C ALA A 253 -11.84 2.63 -12.29
N PRO A 254 -12.43 2.47 -13.49
CA PRO A 254 -13.58 1.57 -13.69
C PRO A 254 -13.24 0.07 -13.59
N GLY A 255 -11.95 -0.30 -13.60
CA GLY A 255 -11.50 -1.69 -13.57
C GLY A 255 -10.00 -1.80 -13.31
N LEU A 256 -9.42 -2.96 -13.66
CA LEU A 256 -7.98 -3.20 -13.49
C LEU A 256 -7.16 -2.39 -14.50
N SER A 257 -6.05 -1.81 -14.03
CA SER A 257 -5.09 -1.07 -14.88
C SER A 257 -4.11 -1.99 -15.62
N PHE A 258 -4.22 -3.30 -15.44
CA PHE A 258 -3.32 -4.31 -16.00
C PHE A 258 -4.10 -5.55 -16.47
N LEU A 259 -3.44 -6.38 -17.28
CA LEU A 259 -4.00 -7.64 -17.76
C LEU A 259 -3.53 -8.79 -16.86
N LEU A 260 -4.46 -9.67 -16.50
CA LEU A 260 -4.13 -10.85 -15.71
C LEU A 260 -3.38 -11.90 -16.55
N PRO A 261 -2.38 -12.58 -15.98
CA PRO A 261 -1.77 -13.76 -16.61
C PRO A 261 -2.82 -14.82 -16.96
N GLN A 262 -2.67 -15.46 -18.13
CA GLN A 262 -3.67 -16.42 -18.65
C GLN A 262 -4.01 -17.54 -17.65
N GLN A 263 -3.02 -18.01 -16.89
CA GLN A 263 -3.19 -19.06 -15.89
C GLN A 263 -4.16 -18.70 -14.75
N TYR A 264 -4.41 -17.39 -14.53
CA TYR A 264 -5.26 -16.89 -13.46
C TYR A 264 -6.65 -16.44 -13.93
N LEU A 265 -6.95 -16.49 -15.23
CA LEU A 265 -8.26 -16.11 -15.76
C LEU A 265 -9.42 -17.01 -15.25
N LYS A 266 -9.08 -18.23 -14.82
CA LYS A 266 -10.01 -19.22 -14.23
C LYS A 266 -10.35 -18.99 -12.76
N TYR A 267 -9.78 -17.95 -12.12
CA TYR A 267 -10.04 -17.64 -10.73
C TYR A 267 -11.13 -16.56 -10.61
N PRO A 268 -11.92 -16.57 -9.52
CA PRO A 268 -12.78 -15.44 -9.19
C PRO A 268 -11.91 -14.20 -8.94
N ARG A 269 -12.35 -13.06 -9.45
CA ARG A 269 -11.61 -11.80 -9.33
C ARG A 269 -12.54 -10.63 -9.04
N LEU A 270 -12.06 -9.69 -8.23
CA LEU A 270 -12.74 -8.42 -7.97
C LEU A 270 -12.07 -7.31 -8.78
N THR A 271 -12.75 -6.75 -9.78
CA THR A 271 -12.20 -5.70 -10.65
C THR A 271 -12.56 -4.31 -10.15
N GLY A 272 -12.15 -4.00 -8.92
CA GLY A 272 -12.39 -2.72 -8.26
C GLY A 272 -12.57 -2.87 -6.76
N ARG A 273 -13.43 -2.07 -6.14
CA ARG A 273 -13.72 -2.18 -4.70
C ARG A 273 -15.01 -2.92 -4.40
N GLY A 274 -15.00 -3.61 -3.27
CA GLY A 274 -16.18 -4.16 -2.63
C GLY A 274 -16.20 -3.85 -1.14
N THR A 275 -17.38 -3.83 -0.54
CA THR A 275 -17.56 -3.53 0.87
C THR A 275 -18.26 -4.71 1.53
N VAL A 276 -17.65 -5.31 2.54
CA VAL A 276 -18.21 -6.42 3.31
C VAL A 276 -18.53 -5.96 4.72
N GLU A 277 -19.74 -6.26 5.17
CA GLU A 277 -20.16 -6.06 6.56
C GLU A 277 -20.14 -7.41 7.30
N PHE A 278 -19.42 -7.47 8.40
CA PHE A 278 -19.41 -8.61 9.32
C PHE A 278 -20.25 -8.29 10.54
N THR A 279 -21.06 -9.26 10.98
CA THR A 279 -21.67 -9.24 12.30
C THR A 279 -21.00 -10.30 13.16
N ILE A 280 -20.30 -9.87 14.22
CA ILE A 280 -19.59 -10.76 15.14
C ILE A 280 -20.43 -10.94 16.41
N GLU A 281 -20.52 -12.16 16.91
CA GLU A 281 -21.25 -12.54 18.13
C GLU A 281 -20.29 -13.07 19.21
N LYS A 282 -20.49 -12.59 20.45
CA LYS A 282 -19.79 -13.08 21.64
C LYS A 282 -20.33 -14.42 22.11
N VAL A 283 -19.45 -15.41 22.25
CA VAL A 283 -19.83 -16.74 22.78
C VAL A 283 -19.67 -16.83 24.30
N ASP A 284 -18.75 -16.06 24.89
CA ASP A 284 -18.44 -16.09 26.32
C ASP A 284 -19.49 -15.38 27.20
N GLY A 285 -20.57 -14.87 26.61
CA GLY A 285 -21.61 -14.08 27.30
C GLY A 285 -21.18 -12.65 27.63
N SER A 286 -19.97 -12.23 27.25
CA SER A 286 -19.56 -10.83 27.32
C SER A 286 -20.27 -9.99 26.25
N THR A 287 -20.09 -8.68 26.33
CA THR A 287 -20.68 -7.72 25.39
C THR A 287 -19.61 -6.84 24.81
N PHE A 288 -19.80 -6.42 23.57
CA PHE A 288 -19.03 -5.36 22.94
C PHE A 288 -19.45 -4.01 23.51
N SER A 289 -18.45 -3.19 23.85
CA SER A 289 -18.63 -1.82 24.27
C SER A 289 -18.42 -0.89 23.07
N PRO A 290 -19.45 -0.18 22.59
CA PRO A 290 -19.31 0.78 21.51
C PRO A 290 -18.59 2.04 21.98
N GLU A 291 -17.77 2.64 21.10
CA GLU A 291 -16.96 3.83 21.42
C GLU A 291 -17.82 5.07 21.75
N ALA A 292 -19.01 5.18 21.15
CA ALA A 292 -19.91 6.33 21.27
C ALA A 292 -20.76 6.35 22.57
N GLY A 293 -20.38 5.58 23.60
CA GLY A 293 -21.13 5.51 24.86
C GLY A 293 -22.51 4.86 24.71
N GLY A 294 -22.68 3.99 23.70
CA GLY A 294 -23.90 3.23 23.47
C GLY A 294 -24.03 2.01 24.38
N GLU A 295 -25.22 1.41 24.38
CA GLU A 295 -25.50 0.21 25.17
C GLU A 295 -24.59 -0.96 24.76
N PRO A 296 -24.10 -1.75 25.73
CA PRO A 296 -23.34 -2.96 25.45
C PRO A 296 -24.18 -3.96 24.66
N LYS A 297 -23.63 -4.46 23.55
CA LYS A 297 -24.33 -5.41 22.66
C LYS A 297 -23.60 -6.74 22.61
N LYS A 298 -24.36 -7.83 22.48
CA LYS A 298 -23.80 -9.17 22.25
C LYS A 298 -23.18 -9.30 20.85
N ASN A 299 -23.68 -8.50 19.91
CA ASN A 299 -23.27 -8.53 18.52
C ASN A 299 -22.72 -7.16 18.12
N ALA A 300 -21.68 -7.15 17.30
CA ALA A 300 -21.05 -5.93 16.82
C ALA A 300 -20.75 -6.02 15.32
N LYS A 301 -20.82 -4.87 14.64
CA LYS A 301 -20.66 -4.78 13.19
C LYS A 301 -19.29 -4.23 12.84
N ILE A 302 -18.63 -4.87 11.88
CA ILE A 302 -17.33 -4.45 11.34
C ILE A 302 -17.48 -4.29 9.84
N GLN A 303 -17.08 -3.15 9.31
CA GLN A 303 -17.08 -2.91 7.86
C GLN A 303 -15.66 -2.97 7.32
N VAL A 304 -15.48 -3.75 6.26
CA VAL A 304 -14.22 -3.92 5.56
C VAL A 304 -14.39 -3.50 4.11
N VAL A 305 -13.52 -2.62 3.64
CA VAL A 305 -13.42 -2.28 2.22
C VAL A 305 -12.28 -3.07 1.61
N LEU A 306 -12.59 -3.81 0.55
CA LEU A 306 -11.71 -4.66 -0.22
C LEU A 306 -11.17 -3.90 -1.44
N ASP A 307 -9.89 -4.09 -1.73
CA ASP A 307 -9.18 -3.42 -2.82
C ASP A 307 -8.73 -4.43 -3.88
N GLY A 308 -9.64 -4.70 -4.82
CA GLY A 308 -9.36 -5.54 -5.99
C GLY A 308 -8.50 -4.85 -7.06
N PHE A 309 -8.24 -3.55 -6.95
CA PHE A 309 -7.27 -2.88 -7.84
C PHE A 309 -5.86 -3.42 -7.63
N SER A 310 -5.45 -3.63 -6.38
CA SER A 310 -4.12 -4.11 -6.05
C SER A 310 -4.05 -5.64 -5.88
N ALA A 311 -5.13 -6.26 -5.38
CA ALA A 311 -5.19 -7.70 -5.10
C ALA A 311 -6.47 -8.35 -5.69
N PRO A 312 -6.63 -8.36 -7.03
CA PRO A 312 -7.87 -8.81 -7.67
C PRO A 312 -8.23 -10.27 -7.40
N LEU A 313 -7.26 -11.19 -7.40
CA LEU A 313 -7.54 -12.62 -7.23
C LEU A 313 -7.87 -12.94 -5.77
N THR A 314 -7.13 -12.34 -4.84
CA THR A 314 -7.30 -12.53 -3.40
C THR A 314 -8.65 -11.97 -2.96
N ALA A 315 -8.94 -10.72 -3.33
CA ALA A 315 -10.22 -10.08 -3.03
C ALA A 315 -11.39 -10.81 -3.72
N GLY A 316 -11.21 -11.27 -4.96
CA GLY A 316 -12.25 -11.99 -5.69
C GLY A 316 -12.61 -13.33 -5.06
N ASN A 317 -11.62 -14.13 -4.67
CA ASN A 317 -11.85 -15.37 -3.93
C ASN A 317 -12.56 -15.10 -2.60
N PHE A 318 -12.10 -14.08 -1.86
CA PHE A 318 -12.71 -13.70 -0.60
C PHE A 318 -14.20 -13.31 -0.76
N VAL A 319 -14.51 -12.43 -1.72
CA VAL A 319 -15.89 -11.99 -2.00
C VAL A 319 -16.76 -13.17 -2.42
N LYS A 320 -16.26 -14.08 -3.26
CA LYS A 320 -17.00 -15.29 -3.64
C LYS A 320 -17.40 -16.09 -2.39
N LEU A 321 -16.48 -16.31 -1.47
CA LEU A 321 -16.76 -17.05 -0.23
C LEU A 321 -17.76 -16.33 0.69
N VAL A 322 -17.73 -15.00 0.73
CA VAL A 322 -18.73 -14.20 1.45
C VAL A 322 -20.11 -14.38 0.82
N VAL A 323 -20.22 -14.28 -0.51
CA VAL A 323 -21.49 -14.45 -1.25
C VAL A 323 -22.04 -15.87 -1.08
N ASP A 324 -21.17 -16.88 -1.07
CA ASP A 324 -21.54 -18.27 -0.84
C ASP A 324 -21.92 -18.55 0.64
N GLY A 325 -21.80 -17.55 1.52
CA GLY A 325 -22.10 -17.67 2.94
C GLY A 325 -21.10 -18.55 3.71
N ALA A 326 -19.92 -18.81 3.13
CA ALA A 326 -18.96 -19.74 3.70
C ALA A 326 -18.50 -19.31 5.11
N TYR A 327 -18.38 -18.01 5.36
CA TYR A 327 -17.93 -17.46 6.64
C TYR A 327 -19.03 -17.41 7.73
N ASN A 328 -20.29 -17.69 7.39
CA ASN A 328 -21.38 -17.64 8.37
C ASN A 328 -21.25 -18.81 9.36
N GLY A 329 -21.21 -18.49 10.65
CA GLY A 329 -20.95 -19.45 11.73
C GLY A 329 -19.46 -19.77 11.95
N ALA A 330 -18.54 -19.14 11.22
CA ALA A 330 -17.11 -19.37 11.39
C ALA A 330 -16.63 -18.87 12.77
N LYS A 331 -15.79 -19.68 13.43
CA LYS A 331 -15.16 -19.28 14.70
C LYS A 331 -13.92 -18.44 14.43
N LEU A 332 -13.68 -17.51 15.35
CA LEU A 332 -12.49 -16.66 15.36
C LEU A 332 -11.51 -17.16 16.42
N SER A 333 -10.24 -17.10 16.08
CA SER A 333 -9.12 -17.29 17.00
C SER A 333 -8.40 -15.97 17.20
N PHE A 334 -8.10 -15.64 18.45
CA PHE A 334 -7.43 -14.41 18.82
C PHE A 334 -5.97 -14.71 19.19
N THR A 335 -5.07 -13.90 18.65
CA THR A 335 -3.64 -13.86 18.98
C THR A 335 -3.25 -12.41 19.28
N ASP A 336 -2.08 -12.21 19.89
CA ASP A 336 -1.61 -10.85 20.24
C ASP A 336 -1.45 -9.92 19.02
N GLN A 337 -1.34 -10.49 17.81
CA GLN A 337 -1.05 -9.77 16.57
C GLN A 337 -2.18 -9.84 15.54
N ALA A 338 -3.14 -10.76 15.69
CA ALA A 338 -4.18 -10.99 14.69
C ALA A 338 -5.43 -11.69 15.24
N VAL A 339 -6.56 -11.43 14.58
CA VAL A 339 -7.80 -12.20 14.71
C VAL A 339 -7.98 -13.03 13.45
N LEU A 340 -7.92 -14.35 13.55
CA LEU A 340 -7.94 -15.26 12.41
C LEU A 340 -9.24 -16.07 12.38
N THR A 341 -9.74 -16.37 11.19
CA THR A 341 -10.78 -17.41 11.03
C THR A 341 -10.18 -18.79 11.29
N ASP A 342 -10.88 -19.60 12.07
CA ASP A 342 -10.47 -20.97 12.39
C ASP A 342 -10.67 -21.94 11.20
N ASN A 343 -9.94 -23.05 11.20
CA ASN A 343 -9.82 -24.04 10.12
C ASN A 343 -11.04 -24.97 9.99
N GLY A 344 -12.18 -24.56 10.56
CA GLY A 344 -13.41 -25.37 10.68
C GLY A 344 -14.41 -25.22 9.53
N LEU A 345 -14.16 -24.31 8.57
CA LEU A 345 -14.91 -24.25 7.32
C LEU A 345 -14.59 -25.47 6.45
N ASP A 346 -15.55 -25.88 5.61
CA ASP A 346 -15.31 -26.93 4.62
C ASP A 346 -14.08 -26.54 3.77
N LYS A 347 -12.97 -27.25 3.96
CA LYS A 347 -11.63 -26.87 3.46
C LYS A 347 -11.56 -26.78 1.93
N ASN A 348 -12.63 -27.21 1.25
CA ASN A 348 -12.74 -27.31 -0.20
C ASN A 348 -13.58 -26.19 -0.84
N SER A 349 -14.12 -25.22 -0.09
CA SER A 349 -15.03 -24.21 -0.67
C SER A 349 -14.32 -23.05 -1.39
N GLY A 350 -13.01 -22.87 -1.20
CA GLY A 350 -12.23 -21.75 -1.75
C GLY A 350 -11.19 -22.15 -2.80
N TYR A 351 -10.74 -21.17 -3.59
CA TYR A 351 -9.64 -21.36 -4.52
C TYR A 351 -8.31 -21.19 -3.79
N SER A 352 -7.33 -22.06 -4.05
CA SER A 352 -5.95 -21.79 -3.64
C SER A 352 -5.35 -20.72 -4.57
N VAL A 353 -5.45 -19.47 -4.13
CA VAL A 353 -4.97 -18.28 -4.83
C VAL A 353 -3.45 -18.17 -4.65
N PRO A 354 -2.66 -17.83 -5.68
CA PRO A 354 -1.24 -17.53 -5.49
C PRO A 354 -1.06 -16.34 -4.53
N LEU A 355 0.05 -16.29 -3.80
CA LEU A 355 0.42 -15.11 -3.05
C LEU A 355 0.49 -13.91 -4.01
N GLU A 356 -0.41 -12.96 -3.85
CA GLU A 356 -0.59 -11.78 -4.69
C GLU A 356 -0.18 -10.54 -3.89
N ILE A 357 0.87 -9.84 -4.36
CA ILE A 357 1.37 -8.61 -3.72
C ILE A 357 1.75 -7.62 -4.81
N MET A 358 1.15 -6.43 -4.79
CA MET A 358 1.49 -5.34 -5.71
C MET A 358 2.62 -4.48 -5.14
N PRO A 359 3.81 -4.40 -5.77
CA PRO A 359 4.87 -3.53 -5.30
C PRO A 359 4.58 -2.06 -5.62
N SER A 360 4.89 -1.16 -4.70
CA SER A 360 4.74 0.28 -4.86
C SER A 360 5.55 0.78 -6.06
N GLY A 361 4.86 1.46 -6.98
CA GLY A 361 5.47 2.03 -8.20
C GLY A 361 5.47 1.09 -9.40
N GLN A 362 4.99 -0.15 -9.24
CA GLN A 362 4.71 -1.05 -10.35
C GLN A 362 3.24 -0.94 -10.78
N PHE A 363 2.92 -1.45 -11.98
CA PHE A 363 1.58 -1.42 -12.56
C PHE A 363 0.81 -2.72 -12.40
N GLU A 364 1.49 -3.83 -12.08
CA GLU A 364 0.91 -5.16 -11.95
C GLU A 364 1.38 -5.84 -10.64
N PRO A 365 0.57 -6.74 -10.07
CA PRO A 365 0.95 -7.52 -8.91
C PRO A 365 1.95 -8.63 -9.25
N LEU A 366 2.83 -8.93 -8.30
CA LEU A 366 3.65 -10.12 -8.33
C LEU A 366 2.86 -11.30 -7.74
N TYR A 367 3.10 -12.47 -8.30
CA TYR A 367 2.44 -13.71 -7.92
C TYR A 367 3.46 -14.73 -7.42
N ARG A 368 3.15 -15.42 -6.31
CA ARG A 368 4.02 -16.41 -5.66
C ARG A 368 5.38 -15.85 -5.25
N THR A 369 5.43 -14.55 -4.94
CA THR A 369 6.68 -13.87 -4.61
C THR A 369 6.41 -12.89 -3.48
N THR A 370 7.14 -13.06 -2.39
CA THR A 370 7.17 -12.14 -1.26
C THR A 370 8.02 -10.91 -1.59
N LEU A 371 7.77 -9.80 -0.92
CA LEU A 371 8.61 -8.60 -1.02
C LEU A 371 9.57 -8.50 0.16
N SER A 372 10.78 -8.04 -0.12
CA SER A 372 11.77 -7.77 0.92
C SER A 372 11.78 -6.28 1.27
N VAL A 373 11.18 -5.94 2.42
CA VAL A 373 11.20 -4.57 2.94
C VAL A 373 12.62 -4.08 3.22
N GLN A 374 13.55 -4.99 3.54
CA GLN A 374 14.96 -4.66 3.77
C GLN A 374 15.64 -4.17 2.49
N ASP A 375 15.22 -4.69 1.34
CA ASP A 375 15.72 -4.30 0.02
C ASP A 375 14.98 -3.07 -0.55
N GLY A 376 14.07 -2.48 0.23
CA GLY A 376 13.28 -1.31 -0.15
C GLY A 376 12.05 -1.63 -1.00
N GLU A 377 11.68 -2.91 -1.13
CA GLU A 377 10.46 -3.34 -1.80
C GLU A 377 9.28 -3.20 -0.84
N LEU A 378 8.38 -2.27 -1.16
CA LEU A 378 7.25 -1.94 -0.29
C LEU A 378 5.94 -2.25 -1.04
N PRO A 379 4.96 -2.92 -0.41
CA PRO A 379 3.69 -3.23 -1.06
C PRO A 379 2.80 -1.99 -1.18
N VAL A 380 1.98 -1.91 -2.22
CA VAL A 380 0.95 -0.86 -2.36
C VAL A 380 0.03 -0.89 -1.15
N LEU A 381 -0.49 -2.06 -0.79
CA LEU A 381 -1.34 -2.25 0.39
C LEU A 381 -0.46 -2.65 1.60
N PRO A 382 -0.11 -1.72 2.51
CA PRO A 382 0.66 -2.07 3.70
C PRO A 382 -0.14 -2.93 4.67
N LEU A 383 0.49 -3.97 5.20
CA LEU A 383 0.01 -4.75 6.35
C LEU A 383 0.11 -3.93 7.64
N SER A 384 1.03 -2.96 7.71
CA SER A 384 1.32 -2.10 8.88
C SER A 384 0.23 -1.08 9.24
N VAL A 385 -1.04 -1.44 9.07
CA VAL A 385 -2.21 -0.65 9.40
C VAL A 385 -3.10 -1.50 10.31
N TYR A 386 -3.53 -0.92 11.42
CA TYR A 386 -4.42 -1.62 12.35
C TYR A 386 -5.76 -1.91 11.68
N GLY A 387 -6.16 -3.18 11.67
CA GLY A 387 -7.35 -3.66 10.97
C GLY A 387 -7.15 -3.91 9.47
N ALA A 388 -5.89 -4.06 9.00
CA ALA A 388 -5.60 -4.61 7.68
C ALA A 388 -6.13 -6.04 7.58
N VAL A 389 -6.65 -6.41 6.42
CA VAL A 389 -7.20 -7.74 6.16
C VAL A 389 -6.34 -8.44 5.12
N ALA A 390 -5.86 -9.62 5.49
CA ALA A 390 -4.96 -10.40 4.66
C ALA A 390 -5.31 -11.89 4.70
N MET A 391 -4.96 -12.61 3.63
CA MET A 391 -5.11 -14.07 3.60
C MET A 391 -3.92 -14.71 4.31
N ALA A 392 -4.18 -15.75 5.09
CA ALA A 392 -3.12 -16.59 5.66
C ALA A 392 -2.39 -17.35 4.54
N HIS A 393 -1.20 -17.89 4.81
CA HIS A 393 -0.54 -18.82 3.90
C HIS A 393 -1.27 -20.18 3.88
N SER A 394 -1.19 -20.86 2.74
CA SER A 394 -1.66 -22.24 2.62
C SER A 394 -0.80 -23.17 3.47
N GLU A 395 -1.42 -24.18 4.08
CA GLU A 395 -0.72 -25.25 4.80
C GLU A 395 0.26 -26.04 3.89
N VAL A 396 0.05 -26.00 2.57
CA VAL A 396 0.85 -26.75 1.59
C VAL A 396 2.11 -25.99 1.15
N SER A 397 2.03 -24.68 0.99
CA SER A 397 3.11 -23.84 0.48
C SER A 397 2.85 -22.37 0.77
N GLU A 398 3.89 -21.64 1.16
CA GLU A 398 3.85 -20.19 1.40
C GLU A 398 3.65 -19.38 0.11
N ASP A 399 3.93 -19.97 -1.06
CA ASP A 399 3.70 -19.37 -2.38
C ASP A 399 2.22 -19.15 -2.69
N PHE A 400 1.34 -19.76 -1.90
CA PHE A 400 -0.11 -19.68 -2.07
C PHE A 400 -0.77 -19.17 -0.79
N SER A 401 -1.84 -18.40 -0.97
CA SER A 401 -2.77 -18.05 0.08
C SER A 401 -3.66 -19.24 0.44
N ALA A 402 -4.06 -19.29 1.69
CA ALA A 402 -5.05 -20.23 2.19
C ALA A 402 -6.36 -20.07 1.41
N PRO A 403 -7.09 -21.16 1.11
CA PRO A 403 -8.29 -21.05 0.30
C PRO A 403 -9.41 -20.23 0.95
N TYR A 404 -9.52 -20.28 2.27
CA TYR A 404 -10.60 -19.64 3.03
C TYR A 404 -10.10 -18.84 4.24
N GLN A 405 -8.91 -19.15 4.78
CA GLN A 405 -8.44 -18.56 6.03
C GLN A 405 -7.91 -17.13 5.82
N PHE A 406 -8.52 -16.18 6.51
CA PHE A 406 -8.08 -14.80 6.54
C PHE A 406 -7.89 -14.31 7.97
N PHE A 407 -7.24 -13.17 8.12
CA PHE A 407 -7.07 -12.54 9.40
C PHE A 407 -7.17 -11.01 9.35
N PHE A 408 -7.64 -10.45 10.45
CA PHE A 408 -7.49 -9.03 10.76
C PHE A 408 -6.18 -8.83 11.50
N TYR A 409 -5.32 -7.99 10.96
CA TYR A 409 -4.03 -7.70 11.57
C TYR A 409 -4.16 -6.58 12.61
N LEU A 410 -3.79 -6.90 13.85
CA LEU A 410 -3.79 -5.98 15.00
C LEU A 410 -2.43 -5.32 15.13
N TYR A 411 -2.09 -4.47 14.16
CA TYR A 411 -0.78 -3.82 14.10
C TYR A 411 -0.46 -3.09 15.42
N ASP A 412 0.67 -3.47 16.02
CA ASP A 412 1.32 -2.76 17.13
C ASP A 412 2.72 -2.36 16.70
N LYS A 413 3.12 -1.14 17.06
CA LYS A 413 4.47 -0.60 16.83
C LYS A 413 5.56 -1.44 17.49
N ARG A 414 5.22 -2.23 18.52
CA ARG A 414 6.15 -3.17 19.16
C ARG A 414 6.57 -4.31 18.25
N ASN A 415 5.72 -4.67 17.29
CA ASN A 415 5.95 -5.72 16.30
C ASN A 415 6.43 -5.14 14.96
N ALA A 416 7.01 -3.94 15.00
CA ALA A 416 7.46 -3.23 13.82
C ALA A 416 8.97 -2.96 13.90
N GLY A 417 9.64 -3.08 12.75
CA GLY A 417 11.05 -2.78 12.59
C GLY A 417 11.33 -1.28 12.39
N LEU A 418 12.52 -1.00 11.84
CA LEU A 418 12.87 0.35 11.40
C LEU A 418 11.83 0.85 10.39
N GLY A 419 11.43 2.11 10.55
CA GLY A 419 10.36 2.69 9.75
C GLY A 419 8.95 2.34 10.25
N GLY A 420 8.78 1.61 11.35
CA GLY A 420 7.44 1.27 11.84
C GLY A 420 6.63 0.43 10.85
N LEU A 421 7.32 -0.35 10.02
CA LEU A 421 6.71 -1.39 9.21
C LEU A 421 6.75 -2.70 9.99
N SER A 422 5.68 -3.48 9.92
CA SER A 422 5.62 -4.84 10.45
C SER A 422 6.78 -5.68 9.90
N PHE A 423 7.28 -6.62 10.71
CA PHE A 423 8.24 -7.61 10.23
C PHE A 423 7.66 -8.52 9.14
N ASP A 424 6.34 -8.65 9.10
CA ASP A 424 5.59 -9.47 8.14
C ASP A 424 5.12 -8.68 6.90
N GLU A 425 5.54 -7.42 6.80
CA GLU A 425 5.22 -6.56 5.66
C GLU A 425 5.78 -7.16 4.37
N GLY A 426 4.95 -7.26 3.33
CA GLY A 426 5.33 -7.90 2.06
C GLY A 426 5.36 -9.44 2.09
N GLN A 427 4.94 -10.09 3.17
CA GLN A 427 4.86 -11.56 3.24
C GLN A 427 3.46 -12.09 2.92
N PHE A 428 2.41 -11.32 3.21
CA PHE A 428 1.02 -11.73 3.05
C PHE A 428 0.30 -10.96 1.93
N SER A 429 -0.72 -11.59 1.34
CA SER A 429 -1.66 -10.92 0.43
C SER A 429 -2.66 -10.09 1.22
N VAL A 430 -2.33 -8.82 1.40
CA VAL A 430 -3.26 -7.80 1.94
C VAL A 430 -4.24 -7.44 0.82
N PHE A 431 -5.53 -7.46 1.13
CA PHE A 431 -6.57 -7.22 0.12
C PHE A 431 -7.68 -6.28 0.61
N GLY A 432 -7.58 -5.73 1.82
CA GLY A 432 -8.57 -4.78 2.33
C GLY A 432 -8.23 -4.21 3.69
N TYR A 433 -9.09 -3.30 4.16
CA TYR A 433 -8.95 -2.65 5.46
C TYR A 433 -10.30 -2.46 6.14
N THR A 434 -10.27 -2.52 7.47
CA THR A 434 -11.41 -2.18 8.33
C THR A 434 -11.62 -0.67 8.38
N THR A 435 -12.75 -0.19 7.87
CA THR A 435 -13.13 1.23 7.79
C THR A 435 -14.13 1.64 8.86
N ALA A 436 -14.93 0.70 9.38
CA ALA A 436 -15.83 0.94 10.51
C ALA A 436 -15.79 -0.23 11.49
N GLY A 437 -15.97 0.05 12.79
CA GLY A 437 -15.93 -0.97 13.83
C GLY A 437 -14.53 -1.49 14.16
N ARG A 438 -13.50 -0.68 13.95
CA ARG A 438 -12.09 -1.05 14.18
C ARG A 438 -11.81 -1.33 15.67
N GLU A 439 -12.41 -0.57 16.55
CA GLU A 439 -12.34 -0.68 18.00
C GLU A 439 -12.85 -2.03 18.53
N ILE A 440 -13.76 -2.67 17.78
CA ILE A 440 -14.32 -3.99 18.11
C ILE A 440 -13.25 -5.07 17.99
N LEU A 441 -12.27 -4.93 17.07
CA LEU A 441 -11.25 -5.94 16.80
C LEU A 441 -10.45 -6.32 18.05
N SER A 442 -10.10 -5.33 18.89
CA SER A 442 -9.39 -5.56 20.16
C SER A 442 -10.22 -6.26 21.23
N GLN A 443 -11.55 -6.24 21.08
CA GLN A 443 -12.47 -6.84 22.03
C GLN A 443 -12.78 -8.30 21.68
N ILE A 444 -12.51 -8.74 20.44
CA ILE A 444 -12.75 -10.12 19.99
C ILE A 444 -11.89 -11.09 20.81
N LYS A 445 -12.45 -12.26 21.12
CA LYS A 445 -11.75 -13.34 21.83
C LYS A 445 -11.82 -14.63 21.02
N SER A 446 -10.89 -15.54 21.31
CA SER A 446 -10.91 -16.89 20.75
C SER A 446 -12.22 -17.59 21.11
N GLY A 447 -12.92 -18.09 20.10
CA GLY A 447 -14.22 -18.74 20.22
C GLY A 447 -15.41 -17.86 19.82
N ASP A 448 -15.23 -16.55 19.65
CA ASP A 448 -16.27 -15.67 19.08
C ASP A 448 -16.62 -16.10 17.65
N ILE A 449 -17.83 -15.79 17.18
CA ILE A 449 -18.38 -16.32 15.93
C ILE A 449 -18.70 -15.18 14.96
N ILE A 450 -18.39 -15.38 13.68
CA ILE A 450 -18.94 -14.57 12.59
C ILE A 450 -20.39 -15.00 12.38
N GLN A 451 -21.36 -14.23 12.89
CA GLN A 451 -22.77 -14.51 12.70
C GLN A 451 -23.15 -14.40 11.21
N SER A 452 -22.73 -13.32 10.57
CA SER A 452 -22.88 -13.13 9.12
C SER A 452 -21.73 -12.33 8.53
N ALA A 453 -21.41 -12.63 7.27
CA ALA A 453 -20.59 -11.78 6.41
C ALA A 453 -21.39 -11.51 5.12
N GLU A 454 -21.63 -10.24 4.81
CA GLU A 454 -22.49 -9.85 3.68
C GLU A 454 -21.77 -8.84 2.79
N LEU A 455 -21.84 -9.04 1.47
CA LEU A 455 -21.34 -8.07 0.50
C LEU A 455 -22.38 -6.96 0.32
N VAL A 456 -22.06 -5.76 0.79
CA VAL A 456 -22.93 -4.57 0.71
C VAL A 456 -22.76 -3.86 -0.63
N GLU A 457 -21.52 -3.80 -1.14
CA GLU A 457 -21.18 -3.12 -2.39
C GLU A 457 -20.14 -3.90 -3.19
N GLY A 458 -20.15 -3.75 -4.52
CA GLY A 458 -19.13 -4.33 -5.41
C GLY A 458 -19.49 -5.67 -6.04
N GLN A 459 -20.74 -6.14 -5.91
CA GLN A 459 -21.23 -7.35 -6.56
C GLN A 459 -21.12 -7.28 -8.10
N ASP A 460 -21.35 -6.10 -8.66
CA ASP A 460 -21.23 -5.76 -10.09
C ASP A 460 -19.78 -5.87 -10.61
N ARG A 461 -18.79 -5.81 -9.71
CA ARG A 461 -17.35 -5.88 -10.02
C ARG A 461 -16.75 -7.27 -9.76
N LEU A 462 -17.55 -8.19 -9.23
CA LEU A 462 -17.13 -9.58 -9.04
C LEU A 462 -17.26 -10.32 -10.37
N ILE A 463 -16.15 -10.84 -10.88
CA ILE A 463 -16.14 -11.70 -12.05
C ILE A 463 -15.83 -13.11 -11.59
N LEU A 464 -16.79 -14.01 -11.78
CA LEU A 464 -16.64 -15.43 -11.55
C LEU A 464 -16.14 -16.12 -12.83
N PRO A 465 -15.33 -17.19 -12.71
CA PRO A 465 -15.00 -18.01 -13.87
C PRO A 465 -16.27 -18.65 -14.42
N ASN A 466 -16.35 -18.78 -15.75
CA ASN A 466 -17.44 -19.53 -16.38
C ASN A 466 -17.39 -20.97 -15.86
N GLU A 467 -18.47 -21.43 -15.24
CA GLU A 467 -18.67 -22.85 -14.97
C GLU A 467 -18.77 -23.55 -16.32
N ASN A 468 -17.79 -24.41 -16.62
CA ASN A 468 -17.85 -25.31 -17.77
C ASN A 468 -18.59 -26.59 -17.40
#